data_AF-A0A9X2RYN3-F1
#
_entry.id   AF-A0A9X2RYN3-F1
#
_cell.length_a   1.000
_cell.length_b   1.000
_cell.length_c   1.000
_cell.angle_alpha   90.00
_cell.angle_beta   90.00
_cell.angle_gamma   90.00
#
_symmetry.space_group_name_H-M   'P 1'
#
loop_
_entity.id
_entity.type
_entity.pdbx_description
1 polymer ?
#
loop_
_entity_poly.entity_id
_entity_poly.type
_entity_poly.pdbx_seq_one_letter_code
_entity_poly.pdbx_strand_id
1 'polypeptide(L)'
;MSATLRRTALFAGAVAATLGLAAAPAHAAPVTLSEGHVDVVDIAYEDGALGLGLHDETTDTPVERDPAEVTLHVKPEAETTVPSNAAFSFLGSPGDPAWVLPQSNNPELLYAGWGAHEVPSGAFQGDSVRLKLTAVNGPADVSVFDVSAGAPTKRFDSGDGLPDSIDVSAGAHHHTNWAFEAKGDYTLTFQATGTLTDGTTVNSAAVDYHFTVG
;
A
#
# COMPACT_ATOMS: atom_id res chain seq x y z
N MET A 1 -87.64 33.58 0.69
CA MET A 1 -87.43 33.33 2.12
C MET A 1 -86.50 32.14 2.26
N SER A 2 -85.37 32.33 2.96
CA SER A 2 -84.47 31.32 3.56
C SER A 2 -83.83 30.26 2.64
N ALA A 3 -82.57 29.87 2.78
CA ALA A 3 -81.45 30.35 3.58
C ALA A 3 -80.17 29.74 2.98
N THR A 4 -79.11 30.53 2.97
CA THR A 4 -77.76 30.17 2.55
C THR A 4 -77.14 29.18 3.54
N LEU A 5 -76.62 28.04 3.08
CA LEU A 5 -75.62 27.26 3.82
C LEU A 5 -74.28 27.31 3.09
N ARG A 6 -73.32 28.03 3.68
CA ARG A 6 -71.90 27.95 3.37
C ARG A 6 -71.36 26.62 3.89
N ARG A 7 -70.83 25.78 3.01
CA ARG A 7 -69.99 24.63 3.38
C ARG A 7 -68.53 25.02 3.19
N THR A 8 -67.85 25.20 4.32
CA THR A 8 -66.40 25.37 4.40
C THR A 8 -65.75 24.03 4.06
N ALA A 9 -64.98 23.97 2.98
CA ALA A 9 -64.14 22.81 2.66
C ALA A 9 -62.79 22.97 3.37
N LEU A 10 -62.50 22.10 4.33
CA LEU A 10 -61.16 21.95 4.90
C LEU A 10 -60.31 21.17 3.88
N PHE A 11 -59.30 21.83 3.32
CA PHE A 11 -58.23 21.16 2.60
C PHE A 11 -57.29 20.51 3.64
N ALA A 12 -57.39 19.20 3.81
CA ALA A 12 -56.35 18.42 4.49
C ALA A 12 -55.20 18.23 3.49
N GLY A 13 -54.16 19.06 3.58
CA GLY A 13 -52.91 18.86 2.86
C GLY A 13 -52.14 17.70 3.49
N ALA A 14 -52.08 16.56 2.80
CA ALA A 14 -51.17 15.49 3.16
C ALA A 14 -49.77 15.84 2.65
N VAL A 15 -48.86 16.19 3.56
CA VAL A 15 -47.43 16.28 3.27
C VAL A 15 -46.88 14.85 3.27
N ALA A 16 -46.58 14.31 2.09
CA ALA A 16 -45.83 13.07 1.96
C ALA A 16 -44.34 13.38 2.19
N ALA A 17 -43.83 13.04 3.37
CA ALA A 17 -42.39 13.07 3.64
C ALA A 17 -41.75 11.82 3.01
N THR A 18 -41.10 11.99 1.86
CA THR A 18 -40.22 10.96 1.30
C THR A 18 -38.91 10.94 2.10
N LEU A 19 -38.74 9.97 2.99
CA LEU A 19 -37.44 9.64 3.56
C LEU A 19 -36.58 9.01 2.46
N GLY A 20 -35.65 9.79 1.90
CA GLY A 20 -34.57 9.23 1.09
C GLY A 20 -33.62 8.45 1.99
N LEU A 21 -33.66 7.12 1.92
CA LEU A 21 -32.57 6.30 2.43
C LEU A 21 -31.40 6.47 1.46
N ALA A 22 -30.44 7.34 1.83
CA ALA A 22 -29.13 7.29 1.21
C ALA A 22 -28.50 5.94 1.60
N ALA A 23 -28.35 5.03 0.63
CA ALA A 23 -27.54 3.84 0.84
C ALA A 23 -26.12 4.31 1.17
N ALA A 24 -25.60 3.93 2.33
CA ALA A 24 -24.18 4.10 2.62
C ALA A 24 -23.38 3.37 1.51
N PRO A 25 -22.25 3.93 1.05
CA PRO A 25 -21.41 3.20 0.12
C PRO A 25 -21.06 1.85 0.77
N ALA A 26 -21.21 0.78 0.01
CA ALA A 26 -20.75 -0.53 0.44
C ALA A 26 -19.21 -0.46 0.49
N HIS A 27 -18.64 -0.26 1.68
CA HIS A 27 -17.22 -0.51 1.89
C HIS A 27 -16.99 -2.00 1.71
N ALA A 28 -16.01 -2.37 0.89
CA ALA A 28 -15.58 -3.76 0.82
C ALA A 28 -15.10 -4.18 2.22
N ALA A 29 -15.26 -5.46 2.54
CA ALA A 29 -14.71 -5.98 3.79
C ALA A 29 -13.17 -5.90 3.71
N PRO A 30 -12.48 -5.45 4.77
CA PRO A 30 -11.02 -5.42 4.80
C PRO A 30 -10.44 -6.80 4.47
N VAL A 31 -9.42 -6.83 3.61
CA VAL A 31 -8.73 -8.05 3.18
C VAL A 31 -7.43 -8.19 3.96
N THR A 32 -7.21 -9.37 4.54
CA THR A 32 -5.91 -9.71 5.14
C THR A 32 -5.16 -10.64 4.21
N LEU A 33 -3.98 -10.22 3.76
CA LEU A 33 -3.05 -11.05 3.00
C LEU A 33 -1.93 -11.51 3.92
N SER A 34 -1.68 -12.82 4.00
CA SER A 34 -0.66 -13.38 4.91
C SER A 34 0.32 -14.34 4.23
N GLU A 35 0.06 -14.70 2.98
CA GLU A 35 0.91 -15.55 2.15
C GLU A 35 0.62 -15.33 0.67
N GLY A 36 1.57 -15.70 -0.18
CA GLY A 36 1.45 -15.60 -1.63
C GLY A 36 2.10 -14.35 -2.23
N HIS A 37 2.04 -14.25 -3.55
CA HIS A 37 2.70 -13.21 -4.32
C HIS A 37 1.92 -11.89 -4.24
N VAL A 38 2.63 -10.82 -3.88
CA VAL A 38 2.06 -9.47 -3.78
C VAL A 38 3.13 -8.44 -4.16
N ASP A 39 2.85 -7.60 -5.15
CA ASP A 39 3.57 -6.34 -5.31
C ASP A 39 2.91 -5.33 -4.37
N VAL A 40 3.51 -5.23 -3.17
CA VAL A 40 2.97 -4.44 -2.06
C VAL A 40 2.78 -2.99 -2.47
N VAL A 41 3.74 -2.44 -3.20
CA VAL A 41 3.60 -1.11 -3.83
C VAL A 41 3.60 -1.31 -5.33
N ASP A 42 2.42 -1.26 -5.94
CA ASP A 42 2.29 -1.21 -7.40
C ASP A 42 2.14 0.24 -7.86
N ILE A 43 2.94 0.62 -8.86
CA ILE A 43 2.96 1.96 -9.42
C ILE A 43 2.22 1.94 -10.76
N ALA A 44 1.20 2.79 -10.86
CA ALA A 44 0.41 2.94 -12.08
C ALA A 44 0.54 4.33 -12.67
N TYR A 45 0.47 4.43 -14.00
CA TYR A 45 0.32 5.71 -14.69
C TYR A 45 -0.84 5.68 -15.67
N GLU A 46 -1.95 6.29 -15.27
CA GLU A 46 -3.21 6.28 -16.01
C GLU A 46 -3.81 7.69 -16.06
N ASP A 47 -4.44 8.03 -17.18
CA ASP A 47 -5.14 9.32 -17.37
C ASP A 47 -4.31 10.58 -17.00
N GLY A 48 -2.98 10.49 -17.16
CA GLY A 48 -2.06 11.59 -16.87
C GLY A 48 -1.65 11.72 -15.40
N ALA A 49 -1.99 10.75 -14.55
CA ALA A 49 -1.71 10.76 -13.12
C ALA A 49 -0.92 9.52 -12.69
N LEU A 50 -0.02 9.70 -11.71
CA LEU A 50 0.60 8.58 -11.00
C LEU A 50 -0.32 8.11 -9.88
N GLY A 51 -0.54 6.80 -9.83
CA GLY A 51 -1.24 6.09 -8.75
C GLY A 51 -0.30 5.16 -8.00
N LEU A 52 -0.66 4.84 -6.76
CA LEU A 52 -0.06 3.76 -6.00
C LEU A 52 -1.18 2.82 -5.55
N GLY A 53 -0.99 1.52 -5.74
CA GLY A 53 -1.90 0.46 -5.36
C GLY A 53 -1.16 -0.77 -4.85
N LEU A 54 -1.87 -1.88 -4.76
CA LEU A 54 -1.32 -3.19 -4.39
C LEU A 54 -1.80 -4.23 -5.40
N HIS A 55 -0.84 -4.90 -6.06
CA HIS A 55 -1.12 -6.00 -6.98
C HIS A 55 -1.18 -7.32 -6.20
N ASP A 56 -2.38 -7.87 -6.05
CA ASP A 56 -2.64 -9.10 -5.30
C ASP A 56 -2.76 -10.32 -6.23
N GLU A 57 -1.75 -11.20 -6.23
CA GLU A 57 -1.76 -12.48 -6.95
C GLU A 57 -2.08 -13.69 -6.02
N THR A 58 -2.67 -13.45 -4.84
CA THR A 58 -3.04 -14.52 -3.89
C THR A 58 -4.34 -15.24 -4.25
N THR A 59 -5.08 -14.73 -5.25
CA THR A 59 -6.33 -15.33 -5.74
C THR A 59 -6.15 -15.93 -7.13
N ASP A 60 -7.13 -16.71 -7.62
CA ASP A 60 -7.06 -17.35 -8.95
C ASP A 60 -6.90 -16.34 -10.11
N THR A 61 -7.24 -15.07 -9.89
CA THR A 61 -7.05 -13.98 -10.85
C THR A 61 -6.41 -12.80 -10.13
N PRO A 62 -5.34 -12.19 -10.66
CA PRO A 62 -4.75 -11.02 -10.03
C PRO A 62 -5.76 -9.89 -9.83
N VAL A 63 -5.65 -9.19 -8.69
CA VAL A 63 -6.57 -8.11 -8.29
C VAL A 63 -5.77 -6.88 -7.88
N GLU A 64 -6.09 -5.72 -8.46
CA GLU A 64 -5.64 -4.45 -7.90
C GLU A 64 -6.46 -4.08 -6.68
N ARG A 65 -5.78 -3.74 -5.58
CA ARG A 65 -6.43 -3.35 -4.32
C ARG A 65 -6.05 -1.93 -3.93
N ASP A 66 -7.01 -1.23 -3.33
CA ASP A 66 -6.74 -0.03 -2.55
C ASP A 66 -5.98 -0.43 -1.27
N PRO A 67 -4.76 0.08 -1.03
CA PRO A 67 -3.99 -0.23 0.18
C PRO A 67 -4.74 0.07 1.49
N ALA A 68 -5.69 1.01 1.50
CA ALA A 68 -6.51 1.32 2.67
C ALA A 68 -7.48 0.18 3.05
N GLU A 69 -7.79 -0.74 2.13
CA GLU A 69 -8.65 -1.90 2.36
C GLU A 69 -7.87 -3.18 2.68
N VAL A 70 -6.53 -3.12 2.69
CA VAL A 70 -5.65 -4.28 2.86
C VAL A 70 -4.86 -4.19 4.17
N THR A 71 -4.76 -5.31 4.87
CA THR A 71 -3.78 -5.53 5.93
C THR A 71 -2.81 -6.63 5.51
N LEU A 72 -1.53 -6.30 5.45
CA LEU A 72 -0.45 -7.24 5.18
C LEU A 72 0.01 -7.87 6.50
N HIS A 73 -0.33 -9.14 6.70
CA HIS A 73 0.03 -9.86 7.93
C HIS A 73 1.39 -10.55 7.76
N VAL A 74 2.40 -9.99 8.43
CA VAL A 74 3.72 -10.60 8.56
C VAL A 74 3.63 -11.63 9.69
N LYS A 75 3.45 -12.90 9.31
CA LYS A 75 3.15 -13.97 10.25
C LYS A 75 4.31 -14.22 11.24
N PRO A 76 4.06 -14.81 12.43
CA PRO A 76 5.12 -15.19 13.38
C PRO A 76 6.21 -16.07 12.77
N GLU A 77 5.90 -16.87 11.76
CA GLU A 77 6.84 -17.73 11.03
C GLU A 77 7.90 -16.94 10.23
N ALA A 78 7.71 -15.63 10.05
CA ALA A 78 8.72 -14.73 9.49
C ALA A 78 9.83 -14.36 10.48
N GLU A 79 9.71 -14.74 11.76
CA GLU A 79 10.70 -14.44 12.80
C GLU A 79 12.05 -15.10 12.49
N THR A 80 13.10 -14.29 12.52
CA THR A 80 14.50 -14.68 12.41
C THR A 80 15.33 -13.86 13.39
N THR A 81 16.63 -14.11 13.43
CA THR A 81 17.57 -13.35 14.26
C THR A 81 18.51 -12.54 13.39
N VAL A 82 18.80 -11.30 13.80
CA VAL A 82 19.78 -10.44 13.13
C VAL A 82 21.15 -11.15 13.06
N PRO A 83 21.74 -11.31 11.86
CA PRO A 83 23.03 -11.97 11.71
C PRO A 83 24.18 -11.25 12.44
N SER A 84 25.21 -11.99 12.84
CA SER A 84 26.43 -11.39 13.42
C SER A 84 27.31 -10.64 12.41
N ASN A 85 27.01 -10.75 11.12
CA ASN A 85 27.66 -9.98 10.07
C ASN A 85 27.25 -8.51 10.19
N ALA A 86 28.22 -7.62 10.43
CA ALA A 86 28.00 -6.18 10.58
C ALA A 86 27.31 -5.52 9.38
N ALA A 87 27.32 -6.14 8.19
CA ALA A 87 26.56 -5.64 7.04
C ALA A 87 25.04 -5.59 7.29
N PHE A 88 24.53 -6.33 8.29
CA PHE A 88 23.11 -6.37 8.68
C PHE A 88 22.80 -5.58 9.95
N SER A 89 23.73 -4.74 10.43
CA SER A 89 23.52 -3.97 11.67
C SER A 89 22.40 -2.92 11.58
N PHE A 90 21.86 -2.69 10.39
CA PHE A 90 20.70 -1.83 10.16
C PHE A 90 19.38 -2.48 10.56
N LEU A 91 19.39 -3.77 10.95
CA LEU A 91 18.24 -4.51 11.46
C LEU A 91 18.22 -4.62 13.00
N GLY A 92 19.16 -3.95 13.68
CA GLY A 92 19.40 -4.08 15.12
C GLY A 92 20.72 -4.76 15.49
N SER A 93 20.81 -5.25 16.74
CA SER A 93 22.02 -5.91 17.25
C SER A 93 22.04 -7.39 16.87
N PRO A 94 23.23 -8.00 16.67
CA PRO A 94 23.33 -9.44 16.46
C PRO A 94 22.57 -10.28 17.48
N GLY A 95 21.65 -11.12 17.02
CA GLY A 95 20.80 -11.97 17.85
C GLY A 95 19.46 -11.35 18.28
N ASP A 96 19.22 -10.06 18.00
CA ASP A 96 17.89 -9.46 18.18
C ASP A 96 16.88 -10.14 17.23
N PRO A 97 15.60 -10.27 17.64
CA PRO A 97 14.56 -10.79 16.76
C PRO A 97 14.22 -9.78 15.67
N ALA A 98 13.93 -10.27 14.47
CA ALA A 98 13.36 -9.50 13.37
C ALA A 98 12.36 -10.37 12.60
N TRP A 99 11.32 -9.77 12.02
CA TRP A 99 10.34 -10.47 11.19
C TRP A 99 10.60 -10.13 9.73
N VAL A 100 11.06 -11.10 8.94
CA VAL A 100 11.54 -10.88 7.58
C VAL A 100 10.70 -11.65 6.57
N LEU A 101 9.95 -10.92 5.73
CA LEU A 101 9.42 -11.47 4.49
C LEU A 101 10.58 -11.62 3.49
N PRO A 102 10.84 -12.82 2.94
CA PRO A 102 12.04 -13.06 2.14
C PRO A 102 11.89 -12.63 0.68
N GLN A 103 12.98 -12.15 0.07
CA GLN A 103 13.05 -11.89 -1.38
C GLN A 103 13.02 -13.15 -2.26
N SER A 104 13.12 -14.33 -1.64
CA SER A 104 12.92 -15.62 -2.30
C SER A 104 11.56 -16.13 -1.90
N ASN A 105 10.77 -16.64 -2.86
CA ASN A 105 9.44 -17.14 -2.56
C ASN A 105 9.48 -18.22 -1.47
N ASN A 106 8.77 -17.97 -0.37
CA ASN A 106 8.44 -18.94 0.65
C ASN A 106 6.91 -19.12 0.62
N PRO A 107 6.38 -20.32 0.29
CA PRO A 107 4.94 -20.53 0.17
C PRO A 107 4.18 -20.31 1.48
N GLU A 108 4.87 -20.29 2.63
CA GLU A 108 4.27 -20.02 3.93
C GLU A 108 4.30 -18.55 4.31
N LEU A 109 4.77 -17.62 3.46
CA LEU A 109 4.85 -16.19 3.78
C LEU A 109 4.42 -15.33 2.58
N LEU A 110 4.19 -14.04 2.82
CA LEU A 110 4.01 -13.09 1.73
C LEU A 110 5.31 -12.98 0.94
N TYR A 111 5.20 -13.06 -0.37
CA TYR A 111 6.28 -12.78 -1.31
C TYR A 111 6.14 -11.34 -1.77
N ALA A 112 6.68 -10.42 -0.96
CA ALA A 112 6.47 -8.99 -1.06
C ALA A 112 7.46 -8.31 -2.02
N GLY A 113 6.96 -7.38 -2.82
CA GLY A 113 7.76 -6.60 -3.78
C GLY A 113 7.17 -5.24 -4.10
N TRP A 114 7.67 -4.65 -5.18
CA TRP A 114 7.04 -3.53 -5.85
C TRP A 114 6.92 -3.80 -7.36
N GLY A 115 5.90 -3.21 -7.95
CA GLY A 115 5.55 -3.33 -9.35
C GLY A 115 5.46 -1.96 -10.02
N ALA A 116 5.67 -1.94 -11.33
CA ALA A 116 5.40 -0.80 -12.20
C ALA A 116 4.88 -1.28 -13.55
N HIS A 117 4.11 -2.38 -13.54
CA HIS A 117 3.56 -3.02 -14.75
C HIS A 117 2.67 -2.06 -15.55
N GLU A 118 1.95 -1.20 -14.83
CA GLU A 118 1.02 -0.21 -15.37
C GLU A 118 1.70 1.13 -15.71
N VAL A 119 3.03 1.21 -15.64
CA VAL A 119 3.80 2.34 -16.16
C VAL A 119 4.26 2.03 -17.60
N PRO A 120 3.72 2.71 -18.63
CA PRO A 120 4.07 2.42 -20.01
C PRO A 120 5.47 2.92 -20.38
N SER A 121 6.22 2.10 -21.11
CA SER A 121 7.54 2.49 -21.62
C SER A 121 7.49 3.76 -22.46
N GLY A 122 8.43 4.67 -22.21
CA GLY A 122 8.57 5.94 -22.93
C GLY A 122 7.66 7.07 -22.44
N ALA A 123 6.84 6.85 -21.39
CA ALA A 123 6.07 7.93 -20.78
C ALA A 123 6.95 8.90 -19.98
N PHE A 124 7.95 8.36 -19.28
CA PHE A 124 8.82 9.11 -18.38
C PHE A 124 10.25 9.27 -18.92
N GLN A 125 10.92 10.35 -18.53
CA GLN A 125 12.34 10.55 -18.82
C GLN A 125 13.16 9.44 -18.17
N GLY A 126 14.05 8.81 -18.95
CA GLY A 126 14.84 7.67 -18.48
C GLY A 126 14.01 6.41 -18.23
N ASP A 127 12.76 6.37 -18.68
CA ASP A 127 11.83 5.25 -18.53
C ASP A 127 11.68 4.79 -17.07
N SER A 128 11.61 5.75 -16.16
CA SER A 128 11.67 5.52 -14.72
C SER A 128 10.83 6.52 -13.93
N VAL A 129 10.30 6.03 -12.81
CA VAL A 129 9.60 6.80 -11.77
C VAL A 129 10.32 6.60 -10.45
N ARG A 130 10.30 7.60 -9.58
CA ARG A 130 10.92 7.54 -8.26
C ARG A 130 9.89 7.19 -7.21
N LEU A 131 10.06 6.03 -6.57
CA LEU A 131 9.29 5.61 -5.41
C LEU A 131 9.98 6.10 -4.13
N LYS A 132 9.21 6.64 -3.19
CA LYS A 132 9.70 7.16 -1.93
C LYS A 132 8.96 6.52 -0.76
N LEU A 133 9.70 6.05 0.25
CA LEU A 133 9.15 5.82 1.59
C LEU A 133 9.28 7.14 2.34
N THR A 134 8.16 7.71 2.74
CA THR A 134 8.10 9.07 3.30
C THR A 134 7.83 9.11 4.79
N ALA A 135 7.15 8.10 5.33
CA ALA A 135 6.92 7.95 6.75
C ALA A 135 6.78 6.46 7.12
N VAL A 136 7.17 6.14 8.35
CA VAL A 136 6.88 4.88 9.02
C VAL A 136 6.34 5.22 10.39
N ASN A 137 5.19 4.66 10.75
CA ASN A 137 4.62 4.71 12.09
C ASN A 137 4.43 3.29 12.59
N GLY A 138 5.08 2.94 13.69
CA GLY A 138 5.05 1.58 14.24
C GLY A 138 5.91 1.47 15.49
N PRO A 139 5.97 0.27 16.09
CA PRO A 139 6.69 0.03 17.35
C PRO A 139 8.23 0.04 17.22
N ALA A 140 8.78 -0.14 16.02
CA ALA A 140 10.21 -0.09 15.74
C ALA A 140 10.47 0.31 14.27
N ASP A 141 11.71 0.17 13.81
CA ASP A 141 12.07 0.48 12.43
C ASP A 141 11.69 -0.63 11.43
N VAL A 142 11.65 -0.25 10.16
CA VAL A 142 11.38 -1.12 9.02
C VAL A 142 12.45 -0.89 7.95
N SER A 143 13.00 -1.98 7.43
CA SER A 143 13.98 -1.93 6.34
C SER A 143 13.57 -2.86 5.19
N VAL A 144 13.68 -2.34 3.97
CA VAL A 144 13.49 -3.09 2.73
C VAL A 144 14.83 -3.18 2.02
N PHE A 145 15.27 -4.38 1.67
CA PHE A 145 16.61 -4.59 1.14
C PHE A 145 16.72 -5.82 0.23
N ASP A 146 17.70 -5.78 -0.66
CA ASP A 146 18.16 -6.94 -1.42
C ASP A 146 19.35 -7.60 -0.73
N VAL A 147 19.55 -8.90 -0.95
CA VAL A 147 20.77 -9.62 -0.64
C VAL A 147 21.30 -10.26 -1.91
N SER A 148 22.54 -9.93 -2.27
CA SER A 148 23.25 -10.57 -3.38
C SER A 148 24.62 -11.04 -2.90
N ALA A 149 24.94 -12.31 -3.17
CA ALA A 149 26.17 -12.95 -2.68
C ALA A 149 26.43 -12.76 -1.17
N GLY A 150 25.36 -12.70 -0.35
CA GLY A 150 25.42 -12.51 1.09
C GLY A 150 25.63 -11.05 1.56
N ALA A 151 25.70 -10.09 0.64
CA ALA A 151 25.81 -8.66 0.95
C ALA A 151 24.44 -7.97 0.78
N PRO A 152 23.95 -7.24 1.80
CA PRO A 152 22.70 -6.50 1.70
C PRO A 152 22.88 -5.16 0.95
N THR A 153 21.85 -4.76 0.21
CA THR A 153 21.68 -3.42 -0.37
C THR A 153 20.36 -2.86 0.13
N LYS A 154 20.43 -1.83 0.99
CA LYS A 154 19.24 -1.13 1.49
C LYS A 154 18.52 -0.42 0.35
N ARG A 155 17.20 -0.53 0.34
CA ARG A 155 16.28 0.17 -0.59
C ARG A 155 15.51 1.24 0.16
N PHE A 156 15.04 0.88 1.35
CA PHE A 156 14.43 1.77 2.32
C PHE A 156 14.87 1.34 3.72
N ASP A 157 15.16 2.28 4.61
CA ASP A 157 15.51 2.00 6.00
C ASP A 157 15.01 3.14 6.90
N SER A 158 13.96 2.92 7.68
CA SER A 158 13.45 4.01 8.54
C SER A 158 14.41 4.39 9.67
N GLY A 159 15.33 3.50 10.03
CA GLY A 159 16.26 3.68 11.16
C GLY A 159 17.38 4.69 10.90
N ASP A 160 17.67 5.04 9.63
CA ASP A 160 18.61 6.13 9.28
C ASP A 160 17.94 7.44 8.86
N GLY A 161 16.61 7.50 8.98
CA GLY A 161 15.79 8.67 8.72
C GLY A 161 15.08 8.62 7.35
N LEU A 162 14.00 9.40 7.22
CA LEU A 162 13.18 9.44 6.01
C LEU A 162 13.13 10.86 5.43
N PRO A 163 12.88 11.02 4.11
CA PRO A 163 12.48 9.99 3.15
C PRO A 163 13.66 9.23 2.53
N ASP A 164 13.43 7.96 2.22
CA ASP A 164 14.27 7.17 1.31
C ASP A 164 13.62 7.03 -0.06
N SER A 165 14.43 6.79 -1.09
CA SER A 165 13.92 6.69 -2.46
C SER A 165 14.72 5.76 -3.36
N ILE A 166 14.00 5.09 -4.25
CA ILE A 166 14.58 4.29 -5.34
C ILE A 166 13.99 4.73 -6.68
N ASP A 167 14.74 4.51 -7.75
CA ASP A 167 14.25 4.65 -9.11
C ASP A 167 13.70 3.28 -9.58
N VAL A 168 12.47 3.27 -10.07
CA VAL A 168 11.74 2.08 -10.53
C VAL A 168 11.50 2.23 -12.03
N SER A 169 12.05 1.31 -12.82
CA SER A 169 11.86 1.31 -14.27
C SER A 169 10.42 1.00 -14.65
N ALA A 170 9.96 1.56 -15.77
CA ALA A 170 8.68 1.19 -16.37
C ALA A 170 8.61 -0.33 -16.63
N GLY A 171 7.49 -0.97 -16.28
CA GLY A 171 7.32 -2.41 -16.40
C GLY A 171 8.16 -3.24 -15.42
N ALA A 172 8.77 -2.62 -14.41
CA ALA A 172 9.55 -3.36 -13.42
C ALA A 172 8.66 -4.22 -12.52
N HIS A 173 9.26 -5.33 -12.08
CA HIS A 173 8.74 -6.23 -11.06
C HIS A 173 9.93 -6.66 -10.21
N HIS A 174 9.90 -6.38 -8.91
CA HIS A 174 11.00 -6.78 -8.04
C HIS A 174 10.54 -7.16 -6.64
N HIS A 175 10.98 -8.33 -6.17
CA HIS A 175 10.77 -8.79 -4.80
C HIS A 175 12.01 -8.62 -3.95
N THR A 176 11.80 -8.21 -2.71
CA THR A 176 12.86 -7.85 -1.77
C THR A 176 12.61 -8.45 -0.40
N ASN A 177 13.59 -8.33 0.49
CA ASN A 177 13.38 -8.64 1.89
C ASN A 177 12.70 -7.44 2.55
N TRP A 178 11.66 -7.68 3.33
CA TRP A 178 11.00 -6.67 4.17
C TRP A 178 11.15 -7.08 5.62
N ALA A 179 11.91 -6.31 6.39
CA ALA A 179 12.22 -6.61 7.77
C ALA A 179 11.55 -5.61 8.71
N PHE A 180 10.92 -6.14 9.76
CA PHE A 180 10.34 -5.38 10.86
C PHE A 180 11.09 -5.75 12.14
N GLU A 181 11.52 -4.74 12.92
CA GLU A 181 12.34 -4.96 14.11
C GLU A 181 11.53 -5.27 15.38
N ALA A 182 10.19 -5.16 15.34
CA ALA A 182 9.30 -5.50 16.44
C ALA A 182 7.95 -6.04 15.95
N LYS A 183 7.24 -6.73 16.83
CA LYS A 183 5.83 -7.08 16.61
C LYS A 183 4.92 -5.87 16.82
N GLY A 184 3.79 -5.84 16.13
CA GLY A 184 2.75 -4.84 16.25
C GLY A 184 2.27 -4.30 14.92
N ASP A 185 1.45 -3.26 14.96
CA ASP A 185 0.90 -2.64 13.76
C ASP A 185 1.83 -1.54 13.24
N TYR A 186 2.04 -1.55 11.94
CA TYR A 186 2.84 -0.58 11.21
C TYR A 186 2.01 0.08 10.12
N THR A 187 2.30 1.34 9.85
CA THR A 187 1.85 2.08 8.67
C THR A 187 3.05 2.64 7.95
N LEU A 188 3.22 2.25 6.70
CA LEU A 188 4.26 2.75 5.79
C LEU A 188 3.62 3.67 4.77
N THR A 189 4.11 4.91 4.66
CA THR A 189 3.56 5.89 3.70
C THR A 189 4.49 6.05 2.50
N PHE A 190 4.01 5.68 1.33
CA PHE A 190 4.75 5.80 0.07
C PHE A 190 4.23 6.93 -0.82
N GLN A 191 5.10 7.45 -1.69
CA GLN A 191 4.75 8.39 -2.76
C GLN A 191 5.60 8.12 -4.00
N ALA A 192 5.00 8.17 -5.19
CA ALA A 192 5.70 8.16 -6.47
C ALA A 192 5.80 9.57 -7.08
N THR A 193 6.92 9.85 -7.76
CA THR A 193 7.13 11.06 -8.56
C THR A 193 7.80 10.71 -9.86
N GLY A 194 7.46 11.40 -10.94
CA GLY A 194 8.06 11.16 -12.25
C GLY A 194 8.04 12.42 -13.11
N THR A 195 8.96 12.49 -14.07
CA THR A 195 8.99 13.55 -15.08
C THR A 195 8.69 12.96 -16.44
N LEU A 196 7.60 13.42 -17.07
CA LEU A 196 7.19 13.01 -18.41
C LEU A 196 8.21 13.45 -19.47
N THR A 197 8.18 12.81 -20.63
CA THR A 197 9.09 13.13 -21.75
C THR A 197 8.96 14.56 -22.27
N ASP A 198 7.82 15.22 -22.04
CA ASP A 198 7.60 16.64 -22.35
C ASP A 198 8.15 17.61 -21.27
N GLY A 199 8.67 17.09 -20.16
CA GLY A 199 9.22 17.85 -19.04
C GLY A 199 8.26 18.10 -17.89
N THR A 200 6.99 17.70 -17.98
CA THR A 200 6.00 17.85 -16.91
C THR A 200 6.31 16.90 -15.75
N THR A 201 6.36 17.42 -14.52
CA THR A 201 6.47 16.57 -13.32
C THR A 201 5.09 16.22 -12.78
N VAL A 202 4.87 14.94 -12.52
CA VAL A 202 3.67 14.39 -11.89
C VAL A 202 4.02 13.69 -10.59
N ASN A 203 3.08 13.68 -9.64
CA ASN A 203 3.24 13.03 -8.34
C ASN A 203 1.97 12.25 -8.03
N SER A 204 2.11 11.12 -7.36
CA SER A 204 0.96 10.44 -6.72
C SER A 204 0.57 11.17 -5.43
N ALA A 205 -0.61 10.83 -4.91
CA ALA A 205 -0.90 11.03 -3.50
C ALA A 205 0.11 10.25 -2.62
N ALA A 206 0.25 10.67 -1.37
CA ALA A 206 0.86 9.82 -0.36
C ALA A 206 -0.15 8.73 0.02
N VAL A 207 0.29 7.47 0.04
CA VAL A 207 -0.58 6.30 0.27
C VAL A 207 -0.01 5.48 1.42
N ASP A 208 -0.89 5.15 2.36
CA ASP A 208 -0.57 4.37 3.55
C ASP A 208 -0.79 2.87 3.31
N TYR A 209 0.17 2.06 3.74
CA TYR A 209 0.12 0.60 3.67
C TYR A 209 0.17 0.05 5.09
N HIS A 210 -0.81 -0.78 5.44
CA HIS A 210 -0.96 -1.32 6.78
C HIS A 210 -0.36 -2.72 6.89
N PHE A 211 0.49 -2.90 7.89
CA PHE A 211 1.05 -4.20 8.25
C PHE A 211 0.72 -4.54 9.70
N THR A 212 0.46 -5.81 9.96
CA THR A 212 0.44 -6.37 11.31
C THR A 212 1.56 -7.41 11.40
N VAL A 213 2.42 -7.28 12.40
CA VAL A 213 3.60 -8.12 12.58
C VAL A 213 3.47 -9.01 13.81
N GLY A 214 3.49 -10.32 13.57
CA GLY A 214 3.68 -11.40 14.55
C GLY A 214 2.50 -11.72 15.47
#